data_AF-C9W1T8-F1
#
_entry.id   AF-C9W1T8-F1
#
_cell.length_a   1.000
_cell.length_b   1.000
_cell.length_c   1.000
_cell.angle_alpha   90.00
_cell.angle_beta   90.00
_cell.angle_gamma   90.00
#
_symmetry.space_group_name_H-M   'P 1'
#
loop_
_entity.id
_entity.type
_entity.pdbx_description
1 polymer ?
#
loop_
_entity_poly.entity_id
_entity_poly.type
_entity_poly.pdbx_seq_one_letter_code
_entity_poly.pdbx_strand_id
1 'polypeptide(L)'
;KETTGSCFGGGIIEQRWGYNCTSKKCVKYWYASCHSNGNNFRTVKQCLETCSGDSQCLKEPQSQWLPLFQTFYFNATEEKCLSRRTRRMKTSNKKNRFATQKECEDQCMPSTSVVVRSHSMA
;
A
#
# COMPACT_ATOMS: atom_id res chain seq x y z
N LYS A 1 -1.89 19.46 -2.09
CA LYS A 1 -2.93 19.84 -1.11
C LYS A 1 -2.58 19.11 0.17
N GLU A 2 -1.84 19.77 1.05
CA GLU A 2 -1.29 19.17 2.26
C GLU A 2 -2.35 19.14 3.36
N THR A 3 -2.51 17.99 4.02
CA THR A 3 -3.41 17.83 5.17
C THR A 3 -2.68 18.27 6.43
N THR A 4 -2.65 19.57 6.69
CA THR A 4 -2.18 20.14 7.96
C THR A 4 -3.32 20.05 8.97
N GLY A 5 -3.44 18.92 9.66
CA GLY A 5 -4.39 18.77 10.77
C GLY A 5 -3.77 19.22 12.08
N SER A 6 -3.98 20.48 12.47
CA SER A 6 -3.65 20.95 13.83
C SER A 6 -4.88 20.72 14.72
N CYS A 7 -4.87 19.65 15.53
CA CYS A 7 -5.95 19.39 16.47
C CYS A 7 -5.64 20.09 17.81
N PHE A 8 -6.43 21.12 18.16
CA PHE A 8 -6.35 21.79 19.45
C PHE A 8 -7.01 20.90 20.52
N GLY A 9 -6.20 20.14 21.25
CA GLY A 9 -6.64 19.31 22.37
C GLY A 9 -6.62 17.81 22.08
N GLY A 10 -5.49 17.16 22.38
CA GLY A 10 -5.43 15.70 22.60
C GLY A 10 -5.93 14.81 21.46
N GLY A 11 -5.78 15.21 20.21
CA GLY A 11 -6.18 14.40 19.05
C GLY A 11 -5.44 13.06 19.01
N ILE A 12 -6.14 11.99 18.63
CA ILE A 12 -5.53 10.67 18.45
C ILE A 12 -4.73 10.69 17.15
N ILE A 13 -3.44 10.38 17.26
CA ILE A 13 -2.55 10.17 16.11
C ILE A 13 -2.59 8.69 15.77
N GLU A 14 -3.10 8.34 14.59
CA GLU A 14 -3.19 6.96 14.14
C GLU A 14 -2.58 6.81 12.75
N GLN A 15 -1.92 5.68 12.49
CA GLN A 15 -1.43 5.38 11.16
C GLN A 15 -2.59 4.99 10.24
N ARG A 16 -2.73 5.70 9.12
CA ARG A 16 -3.77 5.47 8.12
C ARG A 16 -3.18 5.38 6.72
N TRP A 17 -3.99 4.89 5.79
CA TRP A 17 -3.64 4.76 4.38
C TRP A 17 -4.54 5.68 3.56
N GLY A 18 -3.98 6.34 2.56
CA GLY A 18 -4.69 7.19 1.62
C GLY A 18 -4.20 6.92 0.21
N TYR A 19 -5.07 7.00 -0.77
CA TYR A 19 -4.72 6.77 -2.16
C TYR A 19 -4.17 8.04 -2.81
N ASN A 20 -3.01 7.91 -3.47
CA ASN A 20 -2.43 8.93 -4.32
C ASN A 20 -2.70 8.56 -5.78
N CYS A 21 -3.58 9.31 -6.44
CA CYS A 21 -3.97 9.07 -7.83
C CYS A 21 -2.83 9.30 -8.83
N THR A 22 -1.85 10.15 -8.51
CA THR A 22 -0.71 10.44 -9.38
C THR A 22 0.24 9.26 -9.44
N SER A 23 0.59 8.69 -8.28
CA SER A 23 1.43 7.48 -8.22
C SER A 23 0.65 6.18 -8.40
N LYS A 24 -0.68 6.25 -8.38
CA LYS A 24 -1.63 5.12 -8.38
C LYS A 24 -1.37 4.12 -7.24
N LYS A 25 -0.94 4.63 -6.09
CA LYS A 25 -0.58 3.84 -4.92
C LYS A 25 -1.24 4.36 -3.67
N CYS A 26 -1.43 3.46 -2.71
CA CYS A 26 -1.70 3.84 -1.35
C CYS A 26 -0.44 4.42 -0.70
N VAL A 27 -0.62 5.40 0.16
CA VAL A 27 0.41 6.10 0.91
C VAL A 27 0.05 5.96 2.38
N LYS A 28 1.05 5.62 3.19
CA LYS A 28 0.94 5.50 4.64
C LYS A 28 1.28 6.84 5.27
N TYR A 29 0.39 7.37 6.09
CA TYR A 29 0.54 8.68 6.73
C TYR A 29 -0.02 8.66 8.17
N TRP A 30 0.43 9.60 8.99
CA TRP A 30 -0.12 9.81 10.32
C TRP A 30 -1.35 10.72 10.22
N TYR A 31 -2.49 10.21 10.66
CA TYR A 31 -3.76 10.93 10.65
C TYR A 31 -4.07 11.46 12.04
N ALA A 32 -4.44 12.74 12.09
CA ALA A 32 -4.97 13.39 13.29
C ALA A 32 -6.48 13.57 13.14
N SER A 33 -7.25 13.12 14.13
CA SER A 33 -8.70 12.92 14.04
C SER A 33 -9.60 14.17 13.93
N CYS A 34 -9.04 15.36 13.69
CA CYS A 34 -9.83 16.60 13.61
C CYS A 34 -10.44 16.91 12.24
N HIS A 35 -10.00 16.25 11.15
CA HIS A 35 -10.60 16.48 9.84
C HIS A 35 -10.48 15.25 8.93
N SER A 36 -11.57 14.52 8.73
CA SER A 36 -11.60 13.35 7.85
C SER A 36 -12.06 13.75 6.46
N ASN A 37 -11.22 13.52 5.45
CA ASN A 37 -11.70 13.34 4.08
C ASN A 37 -11.87 11.83 3.83
N GLY A 38 -12.71 11.43 2.87
CA GLY A 38 -12.96 10.01 2.57
C GLY A 38 -11.74 9.21 2.08
N ASN A 39 -10.56 9.85 1.94
CA ASN A 39 -9.30 9.22 1.55
C ASN A 39 -8.50 8.77 2.79
N ASN A 40 -9.15 8.01 3.68
CA ASN A 40 -8.59 7.53 4.94
C ASN A 40 -9.05 6.10 5.21
N PHE A 41 -8.13 5.15 5.11
CA PHE A 41 -8.37 3.72 5.24
C PHE A 41 -7.54 3.15 6.39
N ARG A 42 -8.03 2.06 7.00
CA ARG A 42 -7.34 1.36 8.10
C ARG A 42 -6.33 0.33 7.63
N THR A 43 -6.37 -0.07 6.35
CA THR A 43 -5.42 -1.01 5.77
C THR A 43 -5.10 -0.63 4.33
N VAL A 44 -3.93 -1.03 3.84
CA VAL A 44 -3.59 -0.89 2.42
C VAL A 44 -4.57 -1.63 1.53
N LYS A 45 -5.08 -2.79 1.97
CA LYS A 45 -6.07 -3.58 1.24
C LYS A 45 -7.35 -2.78 1.00
N GLN A 46 -7.92 -2.17 2.03
CA GLN A 46 -9.13 -1.33 1.89
C GLN A 46 -8.90 -0.14 0.96
N CYS A 47 -7.73 0.50 1.08
CA CYS A 47 -7.35 1.61 0.20
C CYS A 47 -7.28 1.17 -1.28
N LEU A 48 -6.63 0.04 -1.56
CA LEU A 48 -6.53 -0.50 -2.91
C LEU A 48 -7.89 -0.97 -3.42
N GLU A 49 -8.70 -1.65 -2.62
CA GLU A 49 -10.04 -2.13 -3.02
C GLU A 49 -10.96 -0.96 -3.37
N THR A 50 -10.90 0.12 -2.60
CA THR A 50 -11.76 1.29 -2.80
C THR A 50 -11.31 2.15 -3.98
N CYS A 51 -10.00 2.39 -4.12
CA CYS A 51 -9.49 3.37 -5.08
C CYS A 51 -8.86 2.75 -6.33
N SER A 52 -8.56 1.45 -6.32
CA SER A 52 -7.85 0.75 -7.39
C SER A 52 -8.21 -0.74 -7.42
N GLY A 53 -9.50 -1.09 -7.39
CA GLY A 53 -9.98 -2.47 -7.27
C GLY A 53 -9.44 -3.46 -8.31
N ASP A 54 -9.12 -2.98 -9.53
CA ASP A 54 -8.50 -3.80 -10.58
C ASP A 54 -6.98 -3.96 -10.46
N SER A 55 -6.37 -3.45 -9.38
CA SER A 55 -4.93 -3.51 -9.15
C SER A 55 -4.42 -4.94 -9.20
N GLN A 56 -3.32 -5.15 -9.91
CA GLN A 56 -2.61 -6.43 -9.89
C GLN A 56 -2.23 -6.88 -8.46
N CYS A 57 -2.03 -5.94 -7.54
CA CYS A 57 -1.62 -6.16 -6.16
C CYS A 57 -2.73 -6.79 -5.30
N LEU A 58 -3.99 -6.75 -5.74
CA LEU A 58 -5.13 -7.37 -5.06
C LEU A 58 -5.44 -8.78 -5.57
N LYS A 59 -4.81 -9.20 -6.67
CA LYS A 59 -5.15 -10.47 -7.32
C LYS A 59 -4.62 -11.66 -6.52
N GLU A 60 -5.37 -12.75 -6.55
CA GLU A 60 -4.97 -13.97 -5.86
C GLU A 60 -3.75 -14.63 -6.51
N PRO A 61 -2.82 -15.14 -5.70
CA PRO A 61 -1.61 -15.74 -6.22
C PRO A 61 -1.89 -17.19 -6.67
N GLN A 62 -1.83 -17.43 -7.98
CA GLN A 62 -2.24 -18.71 -8.59
C GLN A 62 -1.47 -19.92 -8.04
N SER A 63 -2.18 -21.01 -7.70
CA SER A 63 -1.59 -22.32 -7.44
C SER A 63 -1.08 -22.96 -8.73
N GLN A 64 0.13 -23.53 -8.71
CA GLN A 64 0.76 -24.12 -9.89
C GLN A 64 1.49 -25.42 -9.56
N TRP A 65 1.28 -26.42 -10.42
CA TRP A 65 1.71 -27.82 -10.25
C TRP A 65 3.22 -28.06 -10.45
N LEU A 66 3.96 -27.14 -11.08
CA LEU A 66 5.41 -27.24 -11.29
C LEU A 66 6.16 -25.99 -10.78
N PRO A 67 6.55 -25.95 -9.50
CA PRO A 67 7.19 -24.79 -8.88
C PRO A 67 8.71 -24.76 -9.13
N LEU A 68 9.14 -24.22 -10.27
CA LEU A 68 10.55 -24.23 -10.71
C LEU A 68 11.31 -22.91 -10.45
N PHE A 69 10.64 -21.76 -10.51
CA PHE A 69 11.28 -20.44 -10.39
C PHE A 69 10.77 -19.69 -9.17
N GLN A 70 11.67 -19.01 -8.45
CA GLN A 70 11.30 -18.10 -7.38
C GLN A 70 10.74 -16.81 -7.99
N THR A 71 9.55 -16.41 -7.54
CA THR A 71 8.84 -15.19 -7.93
C THR A 71 8.21 -14.56 -6.70
N PHE A 72 7.75 -13.33 -6.78
CA PHE A 72 7.23 -12.58 -5.65
C PHE A 72 5.77 -12.17 -5.88
N TYR A 73 5.02 -11.97 -4.82
CA TYR A 73 3.67 -11.43 -4.86
C TYR A 73 3.43 -10.53 -3.66
N PHE A 74 2.55 -9.55 -3.80
CA PHE A 74 2.19 -8.65 -2.73
C PHE A 74 1.06 -9.25 -1.89
N ASN A 75 1.28 -9.34 -0.58
CA ASN A 75 0.25 -9.66 0.39
C ASN A 75 -0.26 -8.36 1.04
N ALA A 76 -1.47 -7.93 0.64
CA ALA A 76 -2.08 -6.70 1.11
C ALA A 76 -2.56 -6.77 2.58
N THR A 77 -2.68 -7.97 3.15
CA THR A 77 -3.04 -8.16 4.57
C THR A 77 -1.81 -8.01 5.47
N GLU A 78 -0.67 -8.55 5.05
CA GLU A 78 0.59 -8.48 5.80
C GLU A 78 1.46 -7.27 5.44
N GLU A 79 1.10 -6.53 4.39
CA GLU A 79 1.88 -5.43 3.82
C GLU A 79 3.30 -5.84 3.45
N LYS A 80 3.43 -7.02 2.84
CA LYS A 80 4.73 -7.62 2.49
C LYS A 80 4.73 -8.17 1.09
N CYS A 81 5.88 -8.07 0.43
CA CYS A 81 6.18 -8.83 -0.77
C CYS A 81 6.77 -10.18 -0.37
N LEU A 82 6.01 -11.25 -0.59
CA LEU A 82 6.39 -12.60 -0.22
C LEU A 82 6.87 -13.39 -1.44
N SER A 83 7.85 -14.26 -1.23
CA SER A 83 8.36 -15.14 -2.28
C SER A 83 7.56 -16.43 -2.37
N ARG A 84 7.36 -16.93 -3.59
CA ARG A 84 6.83 -18.27 -3.86
C ARG A 84 7.44 -18.87 -5.12
N ARG A 85 7.37 -20.19 -5.26
CA ARG A 85 7.79 -20.86 -6.50
C ARG A 85 6.66 -20.96 -7.53
N THR A 86 6.98 -20.78 -8.81
CA THR A 86 6.05 -20.82 -9.95
C THR A 86 6.64 -21.53 -11.16
N ARG A 87 5.80 -21.85 -12.15
CA ARG A 87 6.20 -22.59 -13.37
C ARG A 87 7.02 -21.76 -14.36
N ARG A 88 6.84 -20.44 -14.37
CA ARG A 88 7.46 -19.54 -15.33
C ARG A 88 7.88 -18.25 -14.66
N MET A 89 9.05 -17.77 -15.03
CA MET A 89 9.56 -16.47 -14.59
C MET A 89 8.83 -15.27 -15.24
N LYS A 90 8.23 -15.47 -16.43
CA LYS A 90 7.51 -14.40 -17.16
C LYS A 90 6.35 -13.85 -16.31
N THR A 91 6.43 -12.59 -15.95
CA THR A 91 5.40 -11.83 -15.22
C THR A 91 4.36 -11.28 -16.20
N SER A 92 3.21 -10.87 -15.66
CA SER A 92 2.18 -10.19 -16.43
C SER A 92 1.40 -9.32 -15.47
N ASN A 93 1.08 -8.09 -15.91
CA ASN A 93 0.28 -7.13 -15.14
C ASN A 93 -1.14 -7.62 -14.81
N LYS A 94 -1.54 -8.77 -15.36
CA LYS A 94 -2.81 -9.43 -15.04
C LYS A 94 -2.76 -10.26 -13.76
N LYS A 95 -1.58 -10.46 -13.14
CA LYS A 95 -1.39 -11.35 -11.99
C LYS A 95 -0.60 -10.62 -10.90
N ASN A 96 -0.90 -10.95 -9.65
CA ASN A 96 -0.05 -10.59 -8.51
C ASN A 96 1.22 -11.47 -8.52
N ARG A 97 2.11 -11.22 -9.49
CA ARG A 97 3.35 -11.98 -9.66
C ARG A 97 4.44 -11.12 -10.31
N PHE A 98 5.53 -10.97 -9.58
CA PHE A 98 6.71 -10.18 -9.91
C PHE A 98 7.95 -11.08 -10.01
N ALA A 99 8.91 -10.71 -10.86
CA ALA A 99 10.09 -11.53 -11.10
C ALA A 99 11.09 -11.34 -9.96
N THR A 100 11.15 -10.12 -9.42
CA THR A 100 12.05 -9.75 -8.32
C THR A 100 11.29 -9.15 -7.14
N GLN A 101 11.91 -9.21 -5.96
CA GLN A 101 11.36 -8.58 -4.75
C GLN A 101 11.17 -7.07 -4.94
N LYS A 102 12.20 -6.40 -5.46
CA LYS A 102 12.19 -4.97 -5.72
C LYS A 102 11.06 -4.54 -6.65
N GLU A 103 10.79 -5.31 -7.71
CA GLU A 103 9.68 -5.03 -8.61
C GLU A 103 8.31 -5.09 -7.89
N CYS A 104 8.13 -6.04 -6.98
CA CYS A 104 6.93 -6.12 -6.15
C CYS A 104 6.80 -4.89 -5.23
N GLU A 105 7.90 -4.52 -4.57
CA GLU A 105 7.94 -3.38 -3.65
C GLU A 105 7.65 -2.07 -4.40
N ASP A 106 8.36 -1.83 -5.49
CA ASP A 106 8.23 -0.65 -6.33
C ASP A 106 6.86 -0.53 -7.00
N GLN A 107 6.08 -1.60 -7.15
CA GLN A 107 4.75 -1.53 -7.76
C GLN A 107 3.60 -1.55 -6.75
N CYS A 108 3.72 -2.32 -5.66
CA CYS A 108 2.59 -2.60 -4.76
C CYS A 108 2.75 -2.07 -3.33
N MET A 109 3.97 -1.88 -2.84
CA MET A 109 4.14 -1.41 -1.46
C MET A 109 3.68 0.04 -1.33
N PRO A 110 2.97 0.38 -0.23
CA PRO A 110 2.56 1.75 0.01
C PRO A 110 3.78 2.61 0.30
N SER A 111 3.83 3.80 -0.29
CA SER A 111 4.88 4.78 0.02
C SER A 111 4.63 5.36 1.42
N THR A 112 5.69 5.62 2.19
CA THR A 112 5.58 6.29 3.49
C THR A 112 5.69 7.80 3.29
N SER A 113 4.68 8.56 3.72
CA SER A 113 4.83 10.00 3.92
C SER A 113 5.06 10.25 5.40
N VAL A 114 6.32 10.49 5.78
CA VAL A 114 6.67 10.93 7.13
C VAL A 114 6.34 12.42 7.20
N VAL A 115 5.15 12.78 7.67
CA VAL A 115 4.86 14.17 8.03
C VAL A 115 4.61 14.23 9.52
N VAL A 116 5.67 14.51 10.28
CA VAL A 116 5.58 15.05 11.63
C VAL A 116 6.39 16.35 11.62
N ARG A 117 5.71 17.50 11.63
CA ARG A 117 6.34 18.77 12.00
C ARG A 117 5.46 19.43 13.06
N SER A 118 5.83 19.22 14.31
CA SER A 118 5.39 20.04 15.43
C SER A 118 6.12 21.38 15.35
N HIS A 119 5.46 22.42 14.83
CA HIS A 119 5.92 23.78 15.12
C HIS A 119 5.30 24.19 16.45
N SER A 120 6.12 24.16 17.51
CA SER A 120 5.86 24.90 18.73
C SER A 120 6.11 26.38 18.37
N MET A 121 5.05 27.18 18.28
CA MET A 121 5.23 28.64 18.26
C MET A 121 5.41 29.07 19.72
N ALA A 122 6.62 29.52 20.03
CA ALA A 122 6.93 30.32 21.20
C ALA A 122 6.38 31.74 21.03
#